data_AF-A0A7V0WLG7-F1
#
_entry.id   AF-A0A7V0WLG7-F1
#
_cell.length_a   1.000
_cell.length_b   1.000
_cell.length_c   1.000
_cell.angle_alpha   90.00
_cell.angle_beta   90.00
_cell.angle_gamma   90.00
#
_symmetry.space_group_name_H-M   'P 1'
#
loop_
_entity.id
_entity.type
_entity.pdbx_description
1 polymer ?
#
loop_
_entity_poly.entity_id
_entity_poly.type
_entity_poly.pdbx_seq_one_letter_code
_entity_poly.pdbx_strand_id
1 'polypeptide(L)' 'MTPAFCSDLSALVERGGLWVHGHAHDSCDYRTGSDGRVVCNPRGYYPDELNPDFDPGLVVEM' A
#
# COMPACT_ATOMS: atom_id res chain seq x y z
N MET A 1 -2.64 -16.18 14.23
CA MET A 1 -2.88 -15.81 12.83
C MET A 1 -4.38 -15.81 12.62
N THR A 2 -5.02 -14.65 12.78
CA THR A 2 -6.43 -14.47 12.41
C THR A 2 -6.51 -14.44 10.88
N PRO A 3 -7.47 -15.13 10.24
CA PRO A 3 -7.65 -15.03 8.80
C PRO A 3 -8.08 -13.59 8.48
N ALA A 4 -7.21 -12.81 7.87
CA ALA A 4 -7.62 -11.60 7.16
C ALA A 4 -8.18 -12.08 5.82
N PHE A 5 -9.51 -12.00 5.65
CA PHE A 5 -10.12 -12.19 4.34
C PHE A 5 -9.63 -11.05 3.44
N CYS A 6 -8.65 -11.34 2.57
CA CYS A 6 -8.23 -10.44 1.52
C CYS A 6 -8.96 -10.85 0.25
N SER A 7 -9.79 -9.96 -0.30
CA SER A 7 -10.37 -10.15 -1.63
C SER A 7 -9.33 -9.75 -2.68
N ASP A 8 -9.21 -10.54 -3.73
CA ASP A 8 -8.43 -10.13 -4.90
C ASP A 8 -9.18 -8.98 -5.60
N LEU A 9 -8.60 -7.78 -5.52
CA LEU A 9 -9.11 -6.56 -6.14
C LEU A 9 -8.25 -6.10 -7.31
N SER A 10 -7.38 -6.96 -7.87
CA SER A 10 -6.45 -6.59 -8.96
C SER A 10 -7.19 -5.95 -10.14
N ALA A 11 -8.35 -6.52 -10.54
CA ALA A 11 -9.19 -5.97 -11.61
C ALA A 11 -9.82 -4.60 -11.28
N LEU A 12 -9.92 -4.21 -10.01
CA LEU A 12 -10.34 -2.87 -9.61
C LEU A 12 -9.17 -1.90 -9.63
N VAL A 13 -8.00 -2.32 -9.13
CA VAL A 13 -6.76 -1.53 -9.14
C VAL A 13 -6.35 -1.18 -10.58
N GLU A 14 -6.40 -2.14 -11.50
CA GLU A 14 -6.08 -1.94 -12.90
C GLU A 14 -6.95 -0.85 -13.57
N ARG A 15 -8.21 -0.69 -13.15
CA ARG A 15 -9.08 0.38 -13.67
C ARG A 15 -8.79 1.75 -13.06
N GLY A 16 -8.14 1.79 -11.89
CA GLY A 16 -7.89 3.01 -11.13
C GLY A 16 -6.53 3.67 -11.39
N GLY A 17 -5.59 2.95 -12.02
CA GLY A 17 -4.23 3.42 -12.30
C GLY A 17 -3.32 3.45 -11.05
N LEU A 18 -3.78 4.05 -9.96
CA LEU A 18 -3.11 4.05 -8.66
C LEU A 18 -4.08 3.79 -7.51
N TRP A 19 -3.64 2.95 -6.59
CA TRP A 19 -4.30 2.64 -5.34
C TRP A 19 -3.37 2.92 -4.17
N VAL A 20 -3.83 3.71 -3.20
CA VAL A 20 -3.05 4.04 -2.00
C VAL A 20 -3.79 3.49 -0.78
N HIS A 21 -3.12 2.70 0.04
CA HIS A 21 -3.70 2.14 1.27
C HIS A 21 -2.73 2.17 2.47
N GLY A 22 -3.23 1.80 3.64
CA GLY A 22 -2.47 1.67 4.88
C GLY A 22 -2.78 0.36 5.61
N HIS A 23 -2.71 0.37 6.94
CA HIS A 23 -3.08 -0.73 7.86
C HIS A 23 -2.19 -1.98 7.85
N ALA A 24 -1.49 -2.29 6.76
CA ALA A 24 -0.62 -3.46 6.67
C ALA A 24 0.63 -3.41 7.57
N HIS A 25 0.92 -2.24 8.16
CA HIS A 25 2.14 -1.92 8.94
C HIS A 25 3.46 -2.02 8.17
N ASP A 26 3.43 -2.63 6.99
CA ASP A 26 4.53 -2.67 6.04
C ASP A 26 4.33 -1.66 4.91
N SER A 27 5.44 -1.09 4.43
CA SER A 27 5.48 -0.32 3.20
C SER A 27 5.49 -1.26 1.99
N CYS A 28 4.74 -0.93 0.94
CA CYS A 28 4.80 -1.65 -0.33
C CYS A 28 4.55 -0.73 -1.52
N ASP A 29 5.17 -1.04 -2.64
CA ASP A 29 4.97 -0.36 -3.91
C ASP A 29 5.13 -1.39 -5.03
N TYR A 30 4.03 -1.73 -5.67
CA TYR A 30 4.02 -2.75 -6.72
C TYR A 30 3.02 -2.44 -7.82
N ARG A 31 3.27 -2.98 -9.01
CA ARG A 31 2.37 -2.86 -10.15
C ARG A 31 1.52 -4.10 -10.30
N THR A 32 0.28 -3.91 -10.75
CA THR A 32 -0.69 -4.96 -11.06
C THR A 32 -1.15 -4.78 -12.50
N GLY A 33 -1.05 -5.83 -13.30
CA GLY A 33 -1.39 -5.75 -14.73
C GLY A 33 -0.50 -4.78 -15.51
N SER A 34 -1.05 -4.21 -16.57
CA SER A 34 -0.38 -3.19 -17.39
C SER A 34 -0.33 -1.82 -16.73
N ASP A 35 -1.43 -1.40 -16.07
CA ASP A 35 -1.65 0.00 -15.73
C ASP A 35 -1.90 0.25 -14.23
N GLY A 36 -2.10 -0.80 -13.42
CA GLY A 36 -2.36 -0.65 -11.99
C GLY A 36 -1.07 -0.51 -11.17
N ARG A 37 -1.08 0.37 -10.18
CA ARG A 37 -0.05 0.50 -9.14
C ARG A 37 -0.70 0.54 -7.76
N VAL A 38 -0.11 -0.15 -6.79
CA VAL A 38 -0.53 -0.14 -5.40
C VAL A 38 0.61 0.38 -4.55
N VAL A 39 0.33 1.37 -3.71
CA VAL A 39 1.29 1.99 -2.80
C VAL A 39 0.75 1.96 -1.36
N CYS A 40 1.59 1.55 -0.42
CA CYS A 40 1.37 1.62 1.02
C CYS A 40 2.61 2.27 1.65
N ASN A 41 2.42 3.40 2.32
CA ASN A 41 3.48 4.12 3.02
C ASN A 41 2.97 4.52 4.42
N PRO A 42 2.71 3.54 5.31
CA PRO A 42 2.11 3.82 6.60
C PRO A 42 3.17 4.33 7.57
N ARG A 43 2.83 5.31 8.41
CA ARG A 43 3.73 5.80 9.48
C ARG A 43 4.03 4.75 10.56
N GLY A 44 3.15 3.77 10.73
CA GLY A 44 3.11 2.93 11.93
C GLY A 44 2.48 3.65 13.13
N TYR A 45 2.49 3.01 14.30
CA TYR A 45 1.92 3.57 15.53
C TYR A 45 2.99 4.23 16.39
N TYR A 46 2.81 5.52 16.66
CA TYR A 46 3.66 6.23 17.60
C TYR A 46 3.27 5.90 19.05
N PRO A 47 4.23 5.75 19.98
CA PRO A 47 5.68 5.86 19.78
C PRO A 47 6.38 4.54 19.42
N ASP A 48 5.74 3.40 19.67
CA ASP A 48 6.45 2.13 19.83
C ASP A 48 6.57 1.30 18.54
N GLU A 49 5.62 1.42 17.60
CA GLU A 49 5.52 0.59 16.38
C GLU A 49 5.58 1.46 15.12
N LEU A 50 6.54 2.37 15.07
CA LEU A 50 6.79 3.17 13.87
C LEU A 50 7.32 2.29 12.74
N ASN A 51 6.84 2.54 11.53
CA ASN A 51 7.38 1.91 10.33
C ASN A 51 8.69 2.62 9.95
N PRO A 52 9.84 1.93 9.94
CA PRO A 52 11.14 2.53 9.60
C PRO A 52 11.21 2.97 8.13
N ASP A 53 10.39 2.38 7.26
CA ASP A 53 10.34 2.68 5.83
C ASP A 53 9.30 3.76 5.48
N PHE A 54 8.73 4.42 6.49
CA PHE A 54 7.83 5.54 6.27
C PHE A 54 8.59 6.74 5.70
N ASP A 55 8.20 7.18 4.51
CA ASP A 55 8.73 8.39 3.88
C ASP A 55 7.66 9.51 3.85
N PRO A 56 7.75 10.54 4.70
CA PRO A 56 6.78 11.65 4.69
C PRO A 56 6.83 12.50 3.41
N GLY A 57 7.87 12.35 2.59
CA GLY A 57 8.08 13.07 1.33
C GLY A 57 7.82 12.23 0.07
N LEU A 58 7.27 11.02 0.20
CA LEU A 58 7.08 10.11 -0.94
C LEU A 58 6.22 10.75 -2.04
N VAL A 59 6.79 10.87 -3.24
CA VAL A 59 6.09 11.29 -4.46
C VAL A 59 6.00 10.09 -5.40
N VAL A 60 4.80 9.85 -5.92
CA VAL A 60 4.49 8.75 -6.82
C VAL A 60 4.16 9.30 -8.20
N GLU A 61 5.04 9.09 -9.17
CA GLU A 61 4.79 9.40 -10.58
C GLU A 61 3.98 8.28 -11.25
N MET A 62 2.99 8.65 -12.08
CA MET A 62 2.09 7.69 -12.75
C MET A 62 2.37 7.59 -14.24
#